data_AF-A0A3N5X461-F1
#
_entry.id   AF-A0A3N5X461-F1
#
_cell.length_a   1.000
_cell.length_b   1.000
_cell.length_c   1.000
_cell.angle_alpha   90.00
_cell.angle_beta   90.00
_cell.angle_gamma   90.00
#
_symmetry.space_group_name_H-M   'P 1'
#
loop_
_entity.id
_entity.type
_entity.pdbx_description
1 polymer ?
#
loop_
_entity_poly.entity_id
_entity_poly.type
_entity_poly.pdbx_seq_one_letter_code
_entity_poly.pdbx_strand_id
1 'polypeptide(L)'
;MNKLQIKTSINKFLLPERIFIFGFAALILAGTFFLWFSFSAAREPLSFLDALFTSTSAVCVTGLAVIDLGQDLSIPGQIVTLFLFQIGGLGIITFSTVFFVLMGRGISFKGREMVQSAFLHTPRRDFLVILKSVLWFTLIFEAGGVLLLYIPFSRDYSPGWAFYHALYNS
;
A
#
# COMPACT_ATOMS: atom_id res chain seq x y z
N MET A 1 29.65 -0.23 -30.15
CA MET A 1 29.40 -0.38 -28.70
C MET A 1 27.99 -0.92 -28.49
N ASN A 2 27.90 -2.14 -27.94
CA ASN A 2 26.81 -3.10 -28.16
C ASN A 2 25.56 -2.89 -27.30
N LYS A 3 24.38 -2.82 -27.92
CA LYS A 3 23.04 -2.86 -27.30
C LYS A 3 22.82 -4.05 -26.34
N LEU A 4 23.62 -5.11 -26.48
CA LEU A 4 23.56 -6.32 -25.65
C LEU A 4 24.04 -6.10 -24.20
N GLN A 5 24.97 -5.18 -23.95
CA GLN A 5 25.46 -4.90 -22.59
C GLN A 5 24.50 -4.03 -21.77
N ILE A 6 23.71 -3.19 -22.45
CA ILE A 6 22.65 -2.40 -21.82
C ILE A 6 21.53 -3.32 -21.33
N LYS A 7 21.15 -4.33 -22.12
CA LYS A 7 20.08 -5.27 -21.80
C LYS A 7 20.40 -6.16 -20.57
N THR A 8 21.66 -6.55 -20.38
CA THR A 8 22.09 -7.34 -19.22
C THR A 8 22.23 -6.52 -17.94
N SER A 9 22.63 -5.25 -18.03
CA SER A 9 22.71 -4.37 -16.86
C SER A 9 21.32 -3.98 -16.34
N ILE A 10 20.35 -3.75 -17.23
CA ILE A 10 18.94 -3.51 -16.88
C ILE A 10 18.32 -4.77 -16.25
N ASN A 11 18.61 -5.98 -16.77
CA ASN A 11 18.10 -7.22 -16.19
C ASN A 11 18.59 -7.50 -14.75
N LYS A 12 19.75 -6.98 -14.32
CA LYS A 12 20.18 -7.03 -12.90
C LYS A 12 19.44 -6.02 -12.00
N PHE A 13 18.94 -4.93 -12.57
CA PHE A 13 18.06 -3.98 -11.87
C PHE A 13 16.59 -4.46 -11.82
N LEU A 14 16.22 -5.46 -12.62
CA LEU A 14 14.87 -6.02 -12.71
C LEU A 14 14.64 -7.27 -11.84
N LEU A 15 15.54 -7.55 -10.88
CA LEU A 15 15.26 -8.57 -9.87
C LEU A 15 13.97 -8.20 -9.13
N PRO A 16 12.99 -9.10 -9.02
CA PRO A 16 11.70 -8.79 -8.39
C PRO A 16 11.88 -8.13 -7.02
N GLU A 17 12.80 -8.62 -6.19
CA GLU A 17 13.08 -8.02 -4.88
C GLU A 17 13.53 -6.54 -4.94
N ARG A 18 14.33 -6.17 -5.94
CA ARG A 18 14.85 -4.80 -6.08
C ARG A 18 13.76 -3.84 -6.52
N ILE A 19 12.89 -4.28 -7.42
CA ILE A 19 11.74 -3.48 -7.88
C ILE A 19 10.86 -3.12 -6.68
N PHE A 20 10.62 -4.08 -5.77
CA PHE A 20 9.86 -3.82 -4.55
C PHE A 20 10.59 -2.85 -3.60
N ILE A 21 11.87 -3.09 -3.31
CA ILE A 21 12.65 -2.21 -2.41
C ILE A 21 12.65 -0.77 -2.92
N PHE A 22 12.99 -0.57 -4.20
CA PHE A 22 13.00 0.77 -4.79
C PHE A 22 11.61 1.37 -4.92
N GLY A 23 10.58 0.56 -5.18
CA GLY A 23 9.19 1.02 -5.23
C GLY A 23 8.70 1.54 -3.87
N PHE A 24 8.93 0.78 -2.79
CA PHE A 24 8.61 1.20 -1.44
C PHE A 24 9.42 2.43 -1.02
N ALA A 25 10.73 2.45 -1.28
CA ALA A 25 11.58 3.60 -0.98
C ALA A 25 11.12 4.86 -1.73
N ALA A 26 10.78 4.74 -3.01
CA ALA A 26 10.26 5.87 -3.80
C ALA A 26 8.91 6.36 -3.26
N LEU A 27 8.01 5.46 -2.88
CA LEU A 27 6.72 5.82 -2.31
C LEU A 27 6.87 6.54 -0.95
N ILE A 28 7.76 6.06 -0.09
CA ILE A 28 8.07 6.69 1.21
C ILE A 28 8.69 8.08 0.98
N LEU A 29 9.64 8.22 0.07
CA LEU A 29 10.26 9.52 -0.20
C LEU A 29 9.26 10.51 -0.82
N ALA A 30 8.38 10.03 -1.71
CA ALA A 30 7.30 10.85 -2.25
C ALA A 30 6.34 11.31 -1.15
N GLY A 31 5.87 10.38 -0.30
CA GLY A 31 5.01 10.71 0.83
C GLY A 31 5.66 11.69 1.81
N THR A 32 6.94 11.49 2.11
CA THR A 32 7.75 12.41 2.92
C THR A 32 7.74 13.82 2.33
N PHE A 33 7.96 13.95 1.02
CA PHE A 33 7.98 15.25 0.36
C PHE A 33 6.62 15.97 0.42
N PHE A 34 5.53 15.22 0.25
CA PHE A 34 4.17 15.77 0.39
C PHE A 34 3.88 16.19 1.83
N LEU A 35 4.24 15.37 2.82
CA LEU A 35 3.98 15.68 4.24
C LEU A 35 4.89 16.80 4.79
N TRP A 36 6.09 16.95 4.25
CA TRP A 36 7.03 17.99 4.67
C TRP A 36 6.60 19.40 4.21
N PHE A 37 5.77 19.49 3.17
CA PHE A 37 5.33 20.79 2.67
C PHE A 37 4.36 21.47 3.64
N SER A 38 4.40 22.80 3.71
CA SER A 38 3.61 23.60 4.67
C SER A 38 2.09 23.45 4.55
N PHE A 39 1.58 22.93 3.42
CA PHE A 39 0.15 22.67 3.25
C PHE A 39 -0.32 21.52 4.16
N SER A 40 0.58 20.58 4.49
CA SER A 40 0.26 19.36 5.23
C SER A 40 0.23 19.57 6.74
N ALA A 41 0.84 20.64 7.23
CA ALA A 41 0.87 21.01 8.64
C ALA A 41 -0.38 21.80 9.04
N ALA A 42 -0.99 21.46 10.17
CA ALA A 42 -2.11 22.24 10.73
C ALA A 42 -1.64 23.40 11.61
N ARG A 43 -0.55 23.22 12.34
CA ARG A 43 -0.02 24.21 13.30
C ARG A 43 1.40 24.63 12.94
N GLU A 44 2.35 23.74 13.21
CA GLU A 44 3.77 23.96 12.96
C GLU A 44 4.27 23.07 11.83
N PRO A 45 5.19 23.56 10.97
CA PRO A 45 5.79 22.73 9.92
C PRO A 45 6.46 21.49 10.50
N LEU A 46 6.20 20.32 9.90
CA LEU A 46 6.85 19.10 10.33
C LEU A 46 8.36 19.16 10.06
N SER A 47 9.15 18.64 11.00
CA SER A 47 10.55 18.30 10.73
C SER A 47 10.62 17.27 9.60
N PHE A 48 11.69 17.32 8.80
CA PHE A 48 11.92 16.33 7.74
C PHE A 48 11.95 14.89 8.29
N LEU A 49 12.52 14.70 9.49
CA LEU A 49 12.57 13.38 10.13
C LEU A 49 11.18 12.91 10.56
N ASP A 50 10.33 13.80 11.06
CA ASP A 50 8.96 13.44 11.46
C ASP A 50 8.11 13.11 10.25
N ALA A 51 8.24 13.87 9.16
CA ALA A 51 7.59 13.60 7.89
C ALA A 51 8.06 12.26 7.29
N LEU A 52 9.36 11.96 7.37
CA LEU A 52 9.94 10.70 6.89
C LEU A 52 9.46 9.50 7.70
N PHE A 53 9.46 9.63 9.03
CA PHE A 53 8.96 8.59 9.92
C PHE A 53 7.48 8.34 9.71
N THR A 54 6.69 9.42 9.64
CA THR A 54 5.24 9.34 9.43
C THR A 54 4.92 8.69 8.09
N SER A 55 5.60 9.10 7.01
CA SER A 55 5.42 8.49 5.70
C SER A 55 5.82 7.01 5.69
N THR A 56 6.92 6.65 6.34
CA THR A 56 7.38 5.25 6.45
C THR A 56 6.36 4.41 7.21
N SER A 57 5.90 4.89 8.37
CA SER A 57 4.90 4.22 9.19
C SER A 57 3.60 4.01 8.43
N ALA A 58 3.17 5.02 7.66
CA ALA A 58 1.95 4.96 6.86
C ALA A 58 2.06 3.97 5.70
N VAL A 59 3.13 4.03 4.91
CA VAL A 59 3.34 3.09 3.81
C VAL A 59 3.52 1.65 4.30
N CYS A 60 4.18 1.45 5.43
CA CYS A 60 4.35 0.13 6.03
C CYS A 60 3.15 -0.31 6.90
N VAL A 61 2.14 0.56 7.08
CA VAL A 61 0.94 0.32 7.88
C VAL A 61 1.27 -0.18 9.30
N THR A 62 2.28 0.44 9.93
CA THR A 62 2.77 -0.02 11.26
C THR A 62 2.01 0.59 12.43
N GLY A 63 1.31 1.70 12.22
CA GLY A 63 0.55 2.42 13.26
C GLY A 63 1.42 3.20 14.26
N LEU A 64 2.73 3.32 14.03
CA LEU A 64 3.61 4.13 14.87
C LEU A 64 3.49 5.61 14.48
N ALA A 65 3.45 6.48 15.47
CA ALA A 65 3.34 7.92 15.27
C ALA A 65 4.33 8.67 16.16
N VAL A 66 5.05 9.63 15.57
CA VAL A 66 5.92 10.58 16.30
C VAL A 66 5.25 11.94 16.49
N ILE A 67 4.15 12.16 15.78
CA ILE A 67 3.29 13.34 15.83
C ILE A 67 1.83 12.91 15.96
N ASP A 68 0.95 13.80 16.42
CA ASP A 68 -0.48 13.53 16.47
C ASP A 68 -1.10 13.79 15.09
N LEU A 69 -1.47 12.73 14.36
CA LEU A 69 -2.04 12.84 13.02
C LEU A 69 -3.34 13.65 12.98
N GLY A 70 -4.11 13.68 14.07
CA GLY A 70 -5.36 14.42 14.14
C GLY A 70 -5.17 15.91 14.44
N GLN A 71 -4.12 16.27 15.17
CA GLN A 71 -3.87 17.66 15.59
C GLN A 71 -2.78 18.38 14.78
N ASP A 72 -1.74 17.66 14.37
CA ASP A 72 -0.55 18.24 13.75
C ASP A 72 -0.65 18.25 12.22
N LEU A 73 -1.42 17.33 11.63
CA LEU A 73 -1.70 17.33 10.19
C LEU A 73 -2.97 18.10 9.88
N SER A 74 -2.91 18.92 8.83
CA SER A 74 -4.07 19.53 8.21
C SER A 74 -4.87 18.48 7.43
N ILE A 75 -6.11 18.82 7.03
CA ILE A 75 -6.95 17.94 6.19
C ILE A 75 -6.20 17.41 4.96
N PRO A 76 -5.52 18.23 4.14
CA PRO A 76 -4.78 17.71 3.00
C PRO A 76 -3.60 16.80 3.41
N GLY A 77 -2.97 17.05 4.55
CA GLY A 77 -1.94 16.15 5.10
C GLY A 77 -2.50 14.79 5.54
N GLN A 78 -3.64 14.80 6.22
CA GLN A 78 -4.36 13.59 6.59
C GLN A 78 -4.80 12.80 5.35
N ILE A 79 -5.28 13.47 4.28
CA ILE A 79 -5.60 12.83 3.00
C ILE A 79 -4.36 12.16 2.39
N VAL A 80 -3.18 12.81 2.43
CA VAL A 80 -1.92 12.18 1.98
C VAL A 80 -1.65 10.89 2.77
N THR A 81 -1.75 10.92 4.10
CA THR A 81 -1.55 9.71 4.91
C THR A 81 -2.55 8.60 4.60
N LEU A 82 -3.82 8.95 4.34
CA LEU A 82 -4.87 8.01 3.97
C LEU A 82 -4.54 7.29 2.64
N PHE A 83 -4.04 8.02 1.64
CA PHE A 83 -3.54 7.39 0.41
C PHE A 83 -2.31 6.51 0.64
N LEU A 84 -1.40 6.92 1.51
CA LEU A 84 -0.21 6.13 1.84
C LEU A 84 -0.60 4.81 2.55
N PHE A 85 -1.59 4.83 3.46
CA PHE A 85 -2.12 3.62 4.10
C PHE A 85 -2.69 2.66 3.05
N GLN A 86 -3.49 3.16 2.10
CA GLN A 86 -4.10 2.31 1.07
C GLN A 86 -3.06 1.69 0.15
N ILE A 87 -2.17 2.51 -0.41
CA ILE A 87 -1.16 2.06 -1.38
C ILE A 87 -0.16 1.14 -0.67
N GLY A 88 0.20 1.47 0.57
CA GLY A 88 1.07 0.66 1.43
C GLY A 88 0.50 -0.72 1.73
N GLY A 89 -0.76 -0.78 2.17
CA GLY A 89 -1.46 -2.03 2.45
C GLY A 89 -1.56 -2.94 1.23
N LEU A 90 -1.92 -2.39 0.07
CA LEU A 90 -1.94 -3.14 -1.19
C LEU A 90 -0.54 -3.63 -1.62
N GLY A 91 0.50 -2.83 -1.36
CA GLY A 91 1.89 -3.16 -1.64
C GLY A 91 2.38 -4.37 -0.85
N ILE A 92 2.10 -4.42 0.46
CA ILE A 92 2.51 -5.54 1.33
C ILE A 92 1.83 -6.85 0.91
N ILE A 93 0.54 -6.81 0.58
CA ILE A 93 -0.23 -8.00 0.16
C ILE A 93 0.27 -8.52 -1.20
N THR A 94 0.56 -7.59 -2.13
CA THR A 94 1.17 -7.90 -3.42
C THR A 94 2.51 -8.59 -3.24
N PHE A 95 3.40 -7.99 -2.43
CA PHE A 95 4.71 -8.55 -2.16
C PHE A 95 4.61 -9.94 -1.51
N SER A 96 3.76 -10.08 -0.49
CA SER A 96 3.53 -11.35 0.20
C SER A 96 3.06 -12.43 -0.76
N THR A 97 2.11 -12.12 -1.65
CA THR A 97 1.59 -13.08 -2.64
C THR A 97 2.67 -13.52 -3.62
N VAL A 98 3.45 -12.59 -4.16
CA VAL A 98 4.57 -12.90 -5.07
C VAL A 98 5.63 -13.73 -4.34
N PHE A 99 5.96 -13.35 -3.10
CA PHE A 99 6.92 -14.07 -2.26
C PHE A 99 6.45 -15.51 -1.99
N PHE A 100 5.19 -15.72 -1.61
CA PHE A 100 4.61 -17.06 -1.41
C PHE A 100 4.61 -17.91 -2.69
N VAL A 101 4.35 -17.30 -3.85
CA VAL A 101 4.42 -17.98 -5.15
C VAL A 101 5.87 -18.39 -5.46
N LEU A 102 6.84 -17.50 -5.23
CA LEU A 102 8.28 -17.78 -5.42
C LEU A 102 8.79 -18.85 -4.44
N MET A 103 8.28 -18.86 -3.21
CA MET A 103 8.69 -19.81 -2.15
C MET A 103 8.04 -21.19 -2.27
N GLY A 104 7.22 -21.43 -3.29
CA GLY A 104 6.90 -22.79 -3.74
C GLY A 104 5.81 -23.53 -2.96
N ARG A 105 4.90 -22.85 -2.24
CA ARG A 105 3.68 -23.50 -1.70
C ARG A 105 2.54 -23.57 -2.72
N GLY A 106 2.86 -24.11 -3.90
CA GLY A 106 1.95 -24.28 -5.02
C GLY A 106 2.43 -25.36 -5.97
N ILE A 107 2.43 -26.60 -5.49
CA ILE A 107 2.46 -27.87 -6.24
C ILE A 107 3.87 -28.36 -6.62
N SER A 108 4.23 -29.50 -6.01
CA SER A 108 5.32 -30.39 -6.43
C SER A 108 5.41 -30.46 -7.96
N PHE A 109 6.45 -29.83 -8.50
CA PHE A 109 6.73 -29.71 -9.95
C PHE A 109 6.96 -31.04 -10.67
N LYS A 110 6.85 -32.18 -9.99
CA LYS A 110 7.05 -33.51 -10.59
C LYS A 110 5.75 -34.24 -10.98
N GLY A 111 4.59 -33.81 -10.51
CA GLY A 111 3.30 -34.46 -10.82
C GLY A 111 2.47 -33.77 -11.91
N ARG A 112 2.83 -32.54 -12.30
CA ARG A 112 1.98 -31.70 -13.16
C ARG A 112 2.24 -31.84 -14.65
N GLU A 113 3.44 -32.19 -15.10
CA GLU A 113 3.71 -32.34 -16.54
C GLU A 113 2.91 -33.47 -17.20
N MET A 114 2.66 -34.57 -16.48
CA MET A 114 1.84 -35.67 -16.99
C MET A 114 0.35 -35.34 -17.08
N VAL A 115 -0.15 -34.35 -16.32
CA VAL A 115 -1.58 -33.96 -16.32
C VAL A 115 -1.83 -32.69 -17.15
N GLN A 116 -0.87 -31.75 -17.21
CA GLN A 116 -0.97 -30.52 -18.02
C GLN A 116 -0.94 -30.76 -19.53
N SER A 117 -0.43 -31.92 -19.96
CA SER A 117 -0.44 -32.31 -21.38
C SER A 117 -1.84 -32.68 -21.89
N ALA A 118 -2.76 -33.07 -21.00
CA ALA A 118 -4.14 -33.48 -21.35
C ALA A 118 -5.19 -32.38 -21.15
N PHE A 119 -4.91 -31.39 -20.30
CA PHE A 119 -5.80 -30.28 -20.00
C PHE A 119 -5.08 -28.95 -20.23
N LEU A 120 -4.96 -28.57 -21.50
CA LEU A 120 -4.75 -27.16 -21.85
C LEU A 120 -5.81 -26.34 -21.11
N HIS A 121 -5.40 -25.63 -20.07
CA HIS A 121 -5.93 -24.40 -19.46
C HIS A 121 -5.13 -24.25 -18.16
N THR A 122 -3.87 -23.83 -18.26
CA THR A 122 -3.13 -23.39 -17.08
C THR A 122 -3.70 -22.02 -16.72
N PRO A 123 -4.40 -21.83 -15.59
CA PRO A 123 -4.65 -20.46 -15.15
C PRO A 123 -3.29 -19.96 -14.66
N ARG A 124 -2.61 -19.14 -15.48
CA ARG A 124 -1.82 -18.07 -14.89
C ARG A 124 -2.81 -17.38 -13.96
N ARG A 125 -2.65 -17.53 -12.64
CA ARG A 125 -3.42 -16.73 -11.70
C ARG A 125 -3.04 -15.30 -12.04
N ASP A 126 -3.92 -14.63 -12.76
CA ASP A 126 -3.68 -13.26 -13.17
C ASP A 126 -3.48 -12.47 -11.90
N PHE A 127 -2.26 -11.97 -11.71
CA PHE A 127 -1.90 -11.14 -10.58
C PHE A 127 -2.90 -9.97 -10.42
N LEU A 128 -3.39 -9.46 -11.56
CA LEU A 128 -4.45 -8.44 -11.63
C LEU A 128 -5.80 -8.90 -11.04
N VAL A 129 -6.16 -10.19 -11.15
CA VAL A 129 -7.38 -10.74 -10.56
C VAL A 129 -7.26 -10.78 -9.04
N ILE A 130 -6.09 -11.18 -8.51
CA ILE A 130 -5.83 -11.18 -7.07
C ILE A 130 -5.85 -9.75 -6.54
N LEU A 131 -5.15 -8.83 -7.21
CA LEU A 131 -5.11 -7.41 -6.82
C LEU A 131 -6.51 -6.79 -6.80
N LYS A 132 -7.32 -7.02 -7.85
CA LYS A 132 -8.72 -6.57 -7.89
C LYS A 132 -9.56 -7.18 -6.78
N SER A 133 -9.37 -8.46 -6.49
CA SER A 133 -10.10 -9.13 -5.41
C SER A 133 -9.76 -8.54 -4.06
N VAL A 134 -8.48 -8.35 -3.75
CA VAL A 134 -8.02 -7.75 -2.49
C VAL A 134 -8.60 -6.34 -2.35
N LEU A 135 -8.46 -5.51 -3.39
CA LEU A 135 -8.98 -4.15 -3.38
C LEU A 135 -10.49 -4.11 -3.13
N TRP A 136 -11.27 -4.99 -3.78
CA TRP A 136 -12.71 -5.09 -3.53
C TRP A 136 -13.04 -5.53 -2.10
N PHE A 137 -12.35 -6.54 -1.57
CA PHE A 137 -12.56 -6.97 -0.19
C PHE A 137 -12.21 -5.88 0.80
N THR A 138 -11.06 -5.22 0.64
CA THR A 138 -10.62 -4.10 1.47
C THR A 138 -11.66 -2.99 1.50
N LEU A 139 -12.14 -2.54 0.33
CA LEU A 139 -13.18 -1.49 0.25
C LEU A 139 -14.50 -1.90 0.92
N ILE A 140 -14.88 -3.18 0.85
CA ILE A 140 -16.09 -3.67 1.53
C ILE A 140 -15.92 -3.61 3.04
N PHE A 141 -14.77 -4.05 3.56
CA PHE A 141 -14.50 -4.02 5.00
C PHE A 141 -14.35 -2.59 5.52
N GLU A 142 -13.65 -1.71 4.78
CA GLU A 142 -13.55 -0.28 5.09
C GLU A 142 -14.94 0.35 5.09
N ALA A 143 -15.76 0.13 4.05
CA ALA A 143 -17.13 0.67 4.01
C ALA A 143 -17.98 0.17 5.20
N GLY A 144 -17.83 -1.11 5.58
CA GLY A 144 -18.44 -1.65 6.80
C GLY A 144 -17.96 -0.92 8.06
N GLY A 145 -16.65 -0.71 8.19
CA GLY A 145 -16.03 0.06 9.28
C GLY A 145 -16.56 1.49 9.35
N VAL A 146 -16.62 2.21 8.21
CA VAL A 146 -17.18 3.56 8.10
C VAL A 146 -18.62 3.59 8.59
N LEU A 147 -19.46 2.66 8.14
CA LEU A 147 -20.87 2.62 8.55
C LEU A 147 -21.02 2.41 10.07
N LEU A 148 -20.21 1.54 10.66
CA LEU A 148 -20.23 1.27 12.09
C LEU A 148 -19.70 2.46 12.91
N LEU A 149 -18.60 3.09 12.47
CA LEU A 149 -17.97 4.23 13.14
C LEU A 149 -18.74 5.54 12.93
N TYR A 150 -19.50 5.67 11.84
CA TYR A 150 -20.32 6.84 11.60
C TYR A 150 -21.40 7.02 12.67
N ILE A 151 -21.95 5.93 13.22
CA ILE A 151 -23.00 5.99 14.26
C ILE A 151 -22.52 6.76 15.50
N PRO A 152 -21.41 6.38 16.18
CA PRO A 152 -20.92 7.16 17.31
C PRO A 152 -20.45 8.56 16.88
N PHE A 153 -19.71 8.70 15.77
CA PHE A 153 -19.20 10.02 15.36
C PHE A 153 -20.31 11.01 14.98
N SER A 154 -21.45 10.54 14.49
CA SER A 154 -22.60 11.40 14.18
C SER A 154 -23.24 12.06 15.41
N ARG A 155 -22.93 11.56 16.61
CA ARG A 155 -23.39 12.17 17.88
C ARG A 155 -22.54 13.36 18.30
N ASP A 156 -21.25 13.32 17.96
CA ASP A 156 -20.26 14.29 18.43
C ASP A 156 -19.88 15.32 17.35
N TYR A 157 -20.03 14.98 16.07
CA TYR A 157 -19.62 15.81 14.94
C TYR A 157 -20.76 16.06 13.94
N SER A 158 -20.62 17.12 13.12
CA SER A 158 -21.54 17.35 12.01
C SER A 158 -21.45 16.23 10.97
N PRO A 159 -22.51 15.96 10.17
CA PRO A 159 -22.55 14.78 9.29
C PRO A 159 -21.34 14.63 8.35
N GLY A 160 -20.84 15.72 7.79
CA GLY A 160 -19.66 15.70 6.93
C GLY A 160 -18.37 15.35 7.69
N TRP A 161 -18.18 15.92 8.88
CA TRP A 161 -17.02 15.64 9.72
C TRP A 161 -17.08 14.25 10.35
N ALA A 162 -18.26 13.79 10.74
CA ALA A 162 -18.48 12.43 11.23
C ALA A 162 -18.13 11.39 10.16
N PHE A 163 -18.53 11.62 8.91
CA PHE A 163 -18.16 10.75 7.79
C PHE A 163 -16.65 10.74 7.55
N TYR A 164 -15.99 11.90 7.60
CA TYR A 164 -14.54 11.99 7.43
C TYR A 164 -13.78 11.22 8.52
N HIS A 165 -14.16 11.41 9.79
CA HIS A 165 -13.52 10.69 10.90
C HIS A 165 -13.80 9.19 10.84
N ALA A 166 -15.01 8.79 10.45
CA ALA A 166 -15.33 7.39 10.22
C ALA A 166 -14.49 6.77 9.10
N LEU A 167 -14.28 7.50 7.99
CA LEU A 167 -13.45 7.08 6.85
C LEU A 167 -11.97 7.00 7.20
N TYR A 168 -11.45 7.94 7.99
CA TYR A 168 -10.04 7.94 8.36
C TYR A 168 -9.70 6.79 9.33
N ASN A 169 -10.67 6.31 10.12
CA ASN A 169 -10.48 5.30 11.16
C ASN A 169 -11.02 3.91 10.81
N SER A 170 -11.63 3.72 9.63
CA SER A 170 -12.18 2.44 9.17
C SER A 170 -11.11 1.50 8.64
#